data_AF-A0A4P0Y518-F1
#
_entry.id   AF-A0A4P0Y518-F1
#
_cell.length_a   1.000
_cell.length_b   1.000
_cell.length_c   1.000
_cell.angle_alpha   90.00
_cell.angle_beta   90.00
_cell.angle_gamma   90.00
#
_symmetry.space_group_name_H-M   'P 1'
#
loop_
_entity.id
_entity.type
_entity.pdbx_description
1 polymer ?
#
loop_
_entity_poly.entity_id
_entity_poly.type
_entity_poly.pdbx_seq_one_letter_code
_entity_poly.pdbx_strand_id
1 'polypeptide(L)'
;MKIRSQVGMVLNLDKCIGCHTCSVTCKNVWTSREGMEYAWFNNVESKPGVGFPNDWENQEKWKGGWIRKINGKLQPRMGNRAMLLGKIFANPHLPGIDDYYEPFDYDYQNLHNAPESKHQPIARPRSLITGQRMDKITSGPNWEEILGGEFEKRAKDQNFDNMQKAMYGQFENTFMMYLPRLCEHCLNPACVATCPSGAIYKREEDGIVLIDQDKCRGWRMCITGCPYKKIYFNWKSGKSEKCIFCYPRIESGMPTVCSETCVGRIRYLGVLLYDADAIENAASTENEKDLYQRQLDVFLDPNDPKVIEQALKDGVPQGVIEAAPAVAGLQNGDGLEAGPAAAPGISHLANGLVRAAAVADSVRRRCG
;
A
#
# COMPACT_ATOMS: atom_id res chain seq x y z
N MET A 1 -20.07 2.43 21.21
CA MET A 1 -18.62 2.53 21.06
C MET A 1 -18.09 1.13 21.20
N LYS A 2 -17.51 0.63 20.12
CA LYS A 2 -16.88 -0.69 20.05
C LYS A 2 -15.42 -0.47 19.69
N ILE A 3 -14.54 -0.54 20.67
CA ILE A 3 -13.11 -0.33 20.47
C ILE A 3 -12.50 -1.55 19.80
N ARG A 4 -11.69 -1.29 18.77
CA ARG A 4 -10.80 -2.27 18.15
C ARG A 4 -9.40 -1.69 18.03
N SER A 5 -8.43 -2.57 17.84
CA SER A 5 -7.04 -2.23 17.61
C SER A 5 -6.59 -2.54 16.19
N GLN A 6 -5.64 -1.76 15.68
CA GLN A 6 -4.93 -2.07 14.45
C GLN A 6 -3.50 -1.59 14.53
N VAL A 7 -2.56 -2.36 13.99
CA VAL A 7 -1.21 -1.86 13.71
C VAL A 7 -1.26 -0.98 12.45
N GLY A 8 -1.19 0.33 12.63
CA GLY A 8 -1.03 1.32 11.57
C GLY A 8 0.41 1.43 11.07
N MET A 9 0.60 2.09 9.94
CA MET A 9 1.93 2.40 9.39
C MET A 9 2.00 3.86 8.97
N VAL A 10 3.11 4.52 9.32
CA VAL A 10 3.47 5.85 8.80
C VAL A 10 4.74 5.73 7.97
N LEU A 11 4.77 6.40 6.82
CA LEU A 11 5.93 6.47 5.94
C LEU A 11 6.38 7.92 5.82
N ASN A 12 7.55 8.24 6.34
CA ASN A 12 8.13 9.57 6.19
C ASN A 12 8.73 9.76 4.77
N LEU A 13 8.01 10.49 3.91
CA LEU A 13 8.43 10.70 2.52
C LEU A 13 9.68 11.57 2.37
N ASP A 14 9.94 12.47 3.33
CA ASP A 14 11.14 13.32 3.34
C ASP A 14 12.44 12.50 3.43
N LYS A 15 12.39 11.36 4.12
CA LYS A 15 13.52 10.43 4.23
C LYS A 15 13.54 9.35 3.15
N CYS A 16 12.56 9.33 2.25
CA CYS A 16 12.44 8.26 1.27
C CYS A 16 13.50 8.42 0.17
N ILE A 17 14.37 7.43 0.05
CA ILE A 17 15.45 7.42 -0.94
C ILE A 17 15.11 6.63 -2.22
N GLY A 18 13.87 6.15 -2.36
CA GLY A 18 13.46 5.44 -3.58
C GLY A 18 14.23 4.15 -3.89
N CYS A 19 14.84 3.48 -2.92
CA CYS A 19 15.76 2.35 -3.18
C CYS A 19 15.09 1.00 -3.53
N HIS A 20 13.76 0.90 -3.53
CA HIS A 20 12.98 -0.32 -3.80
C HIS A 20 13.28 -1.57 -2.94
N THR A 21 14.15 -1.50 -1.91
CA THR A 21 14.47 -2.66 -1.05
C THR A 21 13.22 -3.28 -0.44
N CYS A 22 12.29 -2.44 0.04
CA CYS A 22 11.00 -2.87 0.58
C CYS A 22 10.10 -3.63 -0.43
N SER A 23 10.25 -3.36 -1.73
CA SER A 23 9.53 -4.05 -2.80
C SER A 23 10.15 -5.42 -3.06
N VAL A 24 11.48 -5.49 -3.16
CA VAL A 24 12.23 -6.72 -3.42
C VAL A 24 12.03 -7.74 -2.30
N THR A 25 12.15 -7.32 -1.03
CA THR A 25 11.99 -8.25 0.10
C THR A 25 10.56 -8.75 0.21
N CYS A 26 9.56 -7.91 -0.06
CA CYS A 26 8.16 -8.32 -0.13
C CYS A 26 7.91 -9.32 -1.27
N LYS A 27 8.45 -9.05 -2.46
CA LYS A 27 8.37 -9.93 -3.64
C LYS A 27 8.93 -11.31 -3.33
N ASN A 28 10.17 -11.36 -2.84
CA ASN A 28 10.90 -12.60 -2.55
C ASN A 28 10.17 -13.50 -1.56
N VAL A 29 9.53 -12.91 -0.54
CA VAL A 29 8.82 -13.70 0.49
C VAL A 29 7.44 -14.15 -0.01
N TRP A 30 6.68 -13.30 -0.70
CA TRP A 30 5.24 -13.52 -0.88
C TRP A 30 4.79 -13.77 -2.31
N THR A 31 5.43 -13.15 -3.32
CA THR A 31 4.89 -13.07 -4.69
C THR A 31 5.87 -13.47 -5.79
N SER A 32 6.83 -14.36 -5.51
CA SER A 32 7.72 -14.97 -6.52
C SER A 32 7.12 -16.19 -7.24
N ARG A 33 5.87 -16.56 -6.94
CA ARG A 33 5.17 -17.68 -7.58
C ARG A 33 4.63 -17.27 -8.95
N GLU A 34 4.59 -18.23 -9.87
CA GLU A 34 3.86 -18.10 -11.14
C GLU A 34 2.38 -17.77 -10.87
N GLY A 35 1.82 -16.84 -11.64
CA GLY A 35 0.54 -16.22 -11.39
C GLY A 35 0.64 -14.87 -10.66
N MET A 36 1.72 -14.65 -9.91
CA MET A 36 1.92 -13.48 -9.02
C MET A 36 3.23 -12.75 -9.28
N GLU A 37 4.04 -13.19 -10.24
CA GLU A 37 5.32 -12.59 -10.60
C GLU A 37 5.17 -11.12 -11.03
N TYR A 38 4.05 -10.76 -11.67
CA TYR A 38 3.72 -9.38 -12.03
C TYR A 38 3.28 -8.50 -10.84
N ALA A 39 2.85 -9.13 -9.73
CA ALA A 39 2.18 -8.45 -8.62
C ALA A 39 3.16 -7.95 -7.55
N TRP A 40 3.16 -6.65 -7.29
CA TRP A 40 4.03 -6.00 -6.30
C TRP A 40 3.20 -5.49 -5.12
N PHE A 41 3.00 -6.35 -4.11
CA PHE A 41 2.24 -6.00 -2.90
C PHE A 41 2.75 -4.71 -2.24
N ASN A 42 4.08 -4.58 -2.13
CA ASN A 42 4.76 -3.32 -1.89
C ASN A 42 5.43 -2.87 -3.20
N ASN A 43 5.14 -1.66 -3.64
CA ASN A 43 5.82 -1.02 -4.77
C ASN A 43 6.24 0.41 -4.38
N VAL A 44 7.15 1.00 -5.16
CA VAL A 44 7.56 2.40 -5.00
C VAL A 44 7.43 3.04 -6.37
N GLU A 45 6.95 4.28 -6.41
CA GLU A 45 6.73 5.05 -7.63
C GLU A 45 7.49 6.36 -7.55
N SER A 46 8.05 6.81 -8.68
CA SER A 46 8.50 8.19 -8.83
C SER A 46 7.31 9.08 -9.19
N LYS A 47 7.19 10.21 -8.50
CA LYS A 47 6.19 11.24 -8.76
C LYS A 47 6.89 12.52 -9.24
N PRO A 48 6.31 13.26 -10.20
CA PRO A 48 5.04 12.99 -10.87
C PRO A 48 5.13 11.85 -11.90
N GLY A 49 4.08 11.02 -11.96
CA GLY A 49 3.96 9.82 -12.79
C GLY A 49 2.61 9.10 -12.62
N VAL A 50 2.25 8.26 -13.59
CA VAL A 50 0.95 7.54 -13.59
C VAL A 50 0.93 6.30 -12.70
N GLY A 51 2.09 5.80 -12.30
CA GLY A 51 2.24 4.77 -11.27
C GLY A 51 1.84 3.36 -11.72
N PHE A 52 1.55 2.49 -10.74
CA PHE A 52 1.35 1.06 -10.93
C PHE A 52 0.08 0.53 -10.22
N PRO A 53 -0.90 -0.04 -10.96
CA PRO A 53 -1.00 -0.02 -12.42
C PRO A 53 -1.11 1.40 -12.97
N ASN A 54 -0.91 1.57 -14.27
CA ASN A 54 -0.95 2.85 -14.94
C ASN A 54 -2.26 3.60 -14.64
N ASP A 55 -2.12 4.83 -14.15
CA ASP A 55 -3.22 5.76 -13.85
C ASP A 55 -4.13 5.27 -12.71
N TRP A 56 -3.60 4.50 -11.74
CA TRP A 56 -4.41 3.87 -10.68
C TRP A 56 -5.23 4.86 -9.84
N GLU A 57 -4.78 6.12 -9.73
CA GLU A 57 -5.46 7.19 -9.00
C GLU A 57 -6.73 7.69 -9.70
N ASN A 58 -6.86 7.48 -11.00
CA ASN A 58 -8.00 7.93 -11.78
C ASN A 58 -9.24 7.08 -11.49
N GLN A 59 -10.05 7.50 -10.50
CA GLN A 59 -11.25 6.77 -10.11
C GLN A 59 -12.42 6.98 -11.08
N GLU A 60 -12.32 7.93 -12.01
CA GLU A 60 -13.26 8.03 -13.12
C GLU A 60 -13.03 6.90 -14.13
N LYS A 61 -11.77 6.53 -14.40
CA LYS A 61 -11.42 5.35 -15.19
C LYS A 61 -11.72 4.06 -14.40
N TRP A 62 -11.17 3.96 -13.20
CA TRP A 62 -11.07 2.69 -12.49
C TRP A 62 -12.20 2.36 -11.53
N LYS A 63 -13.12 3.30 -11.27
CA LYS A 63 -14.32 3.12 -10.45
C LYS A 63 -14.06 2.51 -9.06
N GLY A 64 -12.89 2.78 -8.46
CA GLY A 64 -12.56 2.31 -7.12
C GLY A 64 -13.12 3.19 -6.01
N GLY A 65 -13.13 2.65 -4.79
CA GLY A 65 -13.54 3.36 -3.59
C GLY A 65 -15.04 3.53 -3.45
N TRP A 66 -15.43 4.53 -2.64
CA TRP A 66 -16.80 4.84 -2.29
C TRP A 66 -17.27 6.14 -2.96
N ILE A 67 -18.58 6.30 -3.05
CA ILE A 67 -19.26 7.56 -3.32
C ILE A 67 -20.29 7.79 -2.23
N ARG A 68 -20.46 9.05 -1.82
CA ARG A 68 -21.58 9.49 -0.97
C ARG A 68 -22.73 9.89 -1.87
N LYS A 69 -23.89 9.26 -1.71
CA LYS A 69 -25.11 9.64 -2.45
C LYS A 69 -25.73 10.89 -1.85
N ILE A 70 -26.64 11.53 -2.61
CA ILE A 70 -27.40 12.71 -2.17
C ILE A 70 -28.13 12.45 -0.83
N ASN A 71 -28.56 11.21 -0.58
CA ASN A 71 -29.22 10.82 0.67
C ASN A 71 -28.24 10.50 1.83
N GLY A 72 -26.98 10.91 1.72
CA GLY A 72 -25.93 10.70 2.72
C GLY A 72 -25.33 9.29 2.77
N LYS A 73 -25.98 8.28 2.18
CA LYS A 73 -25.52 6.90 2.27
C LYS A 73 -24.34 6.63 1.33
N LEU A 74 -23.37 5.87 1.84
CA LEU A 74 -22.27 5.35 1.04
C LEU A 74 -22.71 4.26 0.06
N GLN A 75 -22.03 4.22 -1.09
CA GLN A 75 -22.13 3.16 -2.07
C GLN A 75 -20.76 2.95 -2.72
N PRO A 76 -20.34 1.71 -3.04
CA PRO A 76 -19.14 1.53 -3.86
C PRO A 76 -19.29 2.26 -5.19
N ARG A 77 -18.23 2.94 -5.65
CA ARG A 77 -18.22 3.65 -6.95
C ARG A 77 -18.51 2.70 -8.12
N MET A 78 -18.18 1.42 -7.96
CA MET A 78 -18.52 0.35 -8.90
C MET A 78 -20.04 0.16 -9.13
N GLY A 79 -20.86 0.57 -8.17
CA GLY A 79 -22.31 0.36 -8.14
C GLY A 79 -22.79 -0.30 -6.85
N ASN A 80 -24.11 -0.30 -6.63
CA ASN A 80 -24.73 -1.09 -5.55
C ASN A 80 -24.62 -2.60 -5.82
N ARG A 81 -25.12 -3.43 -4.89
CA ARG A 81 -25.04 -4.90 -4.99
C ARG A 81 -25.59 -5.46 -6.32
N ALA A 82 -26.73 -4.98 -6.80
CA ALA A 82 -27.34 -5.45 -8.04
C ALA A 82 -26.52 -5.03 -9.27
N MET A 83 -26.08 -3.76 -9.33
CA MET A 83 -25.23 -3.26 -10.41
C MET A 83 -23.88 -3.98 -10.47
N LEU A 84 -23.29 -4.30 -9.31
CA LEU A 84 -22.04 -5.03 -9.22
C LEU A 84 -22.21 -6.47 -9.72
N LEU A 85 -23.27 -7.17 -9.29
CA LEU A 85 -23.57 -8.53 -9.77
C LEU A 85 -23.86 -8.56 -11.28
N GLY A 86 -24.52 -7.54 -11.84
CA GLY A 86 -24.74 -7.42 -13.28
C GLY A 86 -23.44 -7.34 -14.10
N LYS A 87 -22.32 -6.96 -13.48
CA LYS A 87 -20.98 -6.86 -14.11
C LYS A 87 -20.09 -8.10 -13.87
N ILE A 88 -20.61 -9.16 -13.23
CA ILE A 88 -19.77 -10.28 -12.77
C ILE A 88 -19.18 -11.10 -13.92
N PHE A 89 -19.94 -11.29 -15.01
CA PHE A 89 -19.53 -12.09 -16.16
C PHE A 89 -18.27 -11.51 -16.83
N ALA A 90 -18.28 -10.19 -17.06
CA ALA A 90 -17.13 -9.44 -17.54
C ALA A 90 -17.07 -8.10 -16.80
N ASN A 91 -16.10 -7.95 -15.90
CA ASN A 91 -15.91 -6.70 -15.17
C ASN A 91 -15.36 -5.63 -16.12
N PRO A 92 -16.13 -4.58 -16.46
CA PRO A 92 -15.75 -3.61 -17.49
C PRO A 92 -14.68 -2.61 -17.03
N HIS A 93 -14.29 -2.64 -15.76
CA HIS A 93 -13.32 -1.71 -15.16
C HIS A 93 -12.15 -2.46 -14.52
N LEU A 94 -11.92 -3.71 -14.93
CA LEU A 94 -10.80 -4.50 -14.47
C LEU A 94 -9.53 -4.03 -15.20
N PRO A 95 -8.44 -3.68 -14.48
CA PRO A 95 -7.15 -3.42 -15.13
C PRO A 95 -6.66 -4.70 -15.84
N GLY A 96 -6.28 -4.56 -17.11
CA GLY A 96 -5.67 -5.61 -17.89
C GLY A 96 -4.20 -5.82 -17.49
N ILE A 97 -3.56 -6.87 -17.99
CA ILE A 97 -2.14 -7.11 -17.70
C ILE A 97 -1.25 -5.97 -18.21
N ASP A 98 -1.62 -5.35 -19.33
CA ASP A 98 -0.86 -4.24 -19.93
C ASP A 98 -0.99 -2.92 -19.16
N ASP A 99 -2.00 -2.77 -18.31
CA ASP A 99 -2.05 -1.67 -17.34
C ASP A 99 -1.03 -1.87 -16.21
N TYR A 100 -0.56 -3.11 -15.99
CA TYR A 100 0.58 -3.42 -15.14
C TYR A 100 1.84 -3.50 -16.01
N TYR A 101 2.19 -4.71 -16.46
CA TYR A 101 3.19 -5.02 -17.47
C TYR A 101 3.11 -6.53 -17.79
N GLU A 102 3.52 -6.93 -18.98
CA GLU A 102 3.74 -8.35 -19.29
C GLU A 102 5.00 -8.83 -18.52
N PRO A 103 4.88 -9.75 -17.56
CA PRO A 103 6.03 -10.25 -16.83
C PRO A 103 6.97 -11.01 -17.78
N PHE A 104 8.26 -10.78 -17.63
CA PHE A 104 9.28 -11.32 -18.52
C PHE A 104 10.44 -11.94 -17.74
N ASP A 105 11.15 -12.82 -18.43
CA ASP A 105 12.42 -13.41 -18.02
C ASP A 105 13.36 -13.43 -19.22
N TYR A 106 14.58 -13.94 -19.07
CA TYR A 106 15.57 -14.00 -20.13
C TYR A 106 16.06 -15.42 -20.36
N ASP A 107 16.40 -15.72 -21.62
CA ASP A 107 16.98 -17.03 -21.98
C ASP A 107 18.48 -17.07 -21.66
N TYR A 108 18.84 -16.98 -20.38
CA TYR A 108 20.22 -16.98 -19.91
C TYR A 108 21.01 -18.21 -20.39
N GLN A 109 20.34 -19.36 -20.52
CA GLN A 109 20.94 -20.60 -21.01
C GLN A 109 21.52 -20.50 -22.43
N ASN A 110 21.07 -19.53 -23.25
CA ASN A 110 21.69 -19.27 -24.55
C ASN A 110 23.14 -18.82 -24.42
N LEU A 111 23.53 -18.18 -23.31
CA LEU A 111 24.93 -17.78 -23.07
C LEU A 111 25.86 -18.97 -22.80
N HIS A 112 25.30 -20.10 -22.37
CA HIS A 112 26.04 -21.32 -22.02
C HIS A 112 26.03 -22.34 -23.16
N ASN A 113 24.89 -22.48 -23.82
CA ASN A 113 24.60 -23.60 -24.72
C ASN A 113 24.59 -23.21 -26.20
N ALA A 114 24.86 -21.94 -26.54
CA ALA A 114 24.89 -21.51 -27.93
C ALA A 114 25.97 -22.28 -28.72
N PRO A 115 25.64 -22.78 -29.92
CA PRO A 115 26.64 -23.39 -30.79
C PRO A 115 27.64 -22.33 -31.26
N GLU A 116 28.78 -22.79 -31.76
CA GLU A 116 29.77 -21.91 -32.39
C GLU A 116 29.12 -21.08 -33.51
N SER A 117 29.33 -19.78 -33.46
CA SER A 117 28.73 -18.81 -34.37
C SER A 117 29.67 -17.63 -34.57
N LYS A 118 29.49 -16.92 -35.69
CA LYS A 118 30.21 -15.67 -35.98
C LYS A 118 29.76 -14.50 -35.09
N HIS A 119 28.63 -14.65 -34.40
CA HIS A 119 28.03 -13.59 -33.59
C HIS A 119 27.94 -14.02 -32.12
N GLN A 120 28.18 -13.07 -31.23
CA GLN A 120 28.12 -13.29 -29.79
C GLN A 120 26.70 -13.70 -29.35
N PRO A 121 26.54 -14.77 -28.55
CA PRO A 121 25.25 -15.15 -27.99
C PRO A 121 24.77 -14.10 -26.97
N ILE A 122 23.46 -13.86 -26.95
CA ILE A 122 22.80 -12.95 -26.01
C ILE A 122 21.60 -13.61 -25.34
N ALA A 123 21.27 -13.19 -24.12
CA ALA A 123 20.05 -13.59 -23.44
C ALA A 123 18.90 -12.62 -23.83
N ARG A 124 17.99 -13.08 -24.68
CA ARG A 124 16.84 -12.28 -25.14
C ARG A 124 15.64 -12.48 -24.20
N PRO A 125 14.71 -11.50 -24.12
CA PRO A 125 13.55 -11.59 -23.25
C PRO A 125 12.53 -12.61 -23.75
N ARG A 126 11.80 -13.20 -22.82
CA ARG A 126 10.73 -14.17 -23.03
C ARG A 126 9.58 -13.85 -22.08
N SER A 127 8.36 -13.96 -22.58
CA SER A 127 7.15 -13.74 -21.78
C SER A 127 6.97 -14.85 -20.76
N LEU A 128 6.69 -14.49 -19.51
CA LEU A 128 6.29 -15.43 -18.46
C LEU A 128 4.82 -15.84 -18.55
N ILE A 129 4.02 -15.19 -19.42
CA ILE A 129 2.62 -15.57 -19.68
C ILE A 129 2.55 -16.55 -20.85
N THR A 130 3.18 -16.23 -21.97
CA THR A 130 3.05 -17.01 -23.21
C THR A 130 4.20 -17.99 -23.45
N GLY A 131 5.33 -17.81 -22.74
CA GLY A 131 6.56 -18.53 -23.01
C GLY A 131 7.25 -18.14 -24.32
N GLN A 132 6.69 -17.20 -25.10
CA GLN A 132 7.21 -16.80 -26.40
C GLN A 132 8.32 -15.76 -26.28
N ARG A 133 9.16 -15.70 -27.31
CA ARG A 133 10.16 -14.63 -27.50
C ARG A 133 9.44 -13.28 -27.51
N MET A 134 9.96 -12.33 -26.73
CA MET A 134 9.56 -10.93 -26.84
C MET A 134 10.53 -10.20 -27.76
N ASP A 135 10.02 -9.41 -28.69
CA ASP A 135 10.87 -8.58 -29.56
C ASP A 135 11.50 -7.43 -28.78
N LYS A 136 10.72 -6.81 -27.87
CA LYS A 136 11.18 -5.73 -26.98
C LYS A 136 10.34 -5.71 -25.70
N ILE A 137 10.96 -5.39 -24.58
CA ILE A 137 10.24 -5.01 -23.35
C ILE A 137 9.81 -3.56 -23.50
N THR A 138 8.52 -3.27 -23.34
CA THR A 138 7.93 -1.94 -23.55
C THR A 138 7.36 -1.30 -22.30
N SER A 139 7.25 -2.05 -21.21
CA SER A 139 6.74 -1.59 -19.92
C SER A 139 7.32 -2.43 -18.78
N GLY A 140 7.16 -1.92 -17.56
CA GLY A 140 7.58 -2.57 -16.32
C GLY A 140 6.92 -1.89 -15.12
N PRO A 141 6.99 -2.49 -13.92
CA PRO A 141 6.31 -2.00 -12.73
C PRO A 141 6.89 -0.69 -12.17
N ASN A 142 8.02 -0.23 -12.71
CA ASN A 142 8.73 0.99 -12.32
C ASN A 142 9.24 1.75 -13.55
N TRP A 143 8.48 1.76 -14.65
CA TRP A 143 8.92 2.32 -15.94
C TRP A 143 9.22 3.83 -15.90
N GLU A 144 8.61 4.56 -14.97
CA GLU A 144 8.73 6.02 -14.79
C GLU A 144 9.79 6.43 -13.75
N GLU A 145 10.64 5.49 -13.32
CA GLU A 145 11.68 5.72 -12.30
C GLU A 145 12.57 6.92 -12.65
N ILE A 146 12.86 7.75 -11.64
CA ILE A 146 13.76 8.92 -11.76
C ILE A 146 13.35 9.78 -12.97
N LEU A 147 12.05 10.06 -13.07
CA LEU A 147 11.47 10.90 -14.13
C LEU A 147 11.62 10.31 -15.55
N GLY A 148 11.72 8.98 -15.65
CA GLY A 148 11.79 8.26 -16.93
C GLY A 148 10.59 8.56 -17.84
N GLY A 149 10.87 9.09 -19.04
CA GLY A 149 9.86 9.51 -20.01
C GLY A 149 9.62 11.02 -20.05
N GLU A 150 9.03 11.48 -21.15
CA GLU A 150 8.70 12.88 -21.38
C GLU A 150 7.78 13.44 -20.29
N PHE A 151 8.00 14.70 -19.88
CA PHE A 151 7.19 15.36 -18.87
C PHE A 151 5.70 15.37 -19.25
N GLU A 152 5.33 15.57 -20.51
CA GLU A 152 3.93 15.54 -20.95
C GLU A 152 3.22 14.22 -20.63
N LYS A 153 3.94 13.09 -20.69
CA LYS A 153 3.38 11.77 -20.36
C LYS A 153 3.24 11.60 -18.85
N ARG A 154 4.27 11.97 -18.09
CA ARG A 154 4.28 11.88 -16.62
C ARG A 154 3.34 12.88 -15.95
N ALA A 155 3.16 14.05 -16.54
CA ALA A 155 2.27 15.11 -16.05
C ALA A 155 0.78 14.76 -16.21
N LYS A 156 0.44 13.59 -16.77
CA LYS A 156 -0.91 13.00 -16.70
C LYS A 156 -1.23 12.42 -15.32
N ASP A 157 -0.27 12.45 -14.40
CA ASP A 157 -0.48 12.25 -12.98
C ASP A 157 -1.72 13.02 -12.48
N GLN A 158 -2.67 12.29 -11.88
CA GLN A 158 -3.92 12.84 -11.35
C GLN A 158 -3.67 13.91 -10.27
N ASN A 159 -2.52 13.86 -9.59
CA ASN A 159 -2.20 14.84 -8.55
C ASN A 159 -1.88 16.24 -9.12
N PHE A 160 -1.72 16.38 -10.44
CA PHE A 160 -1.61 17.69 -11.09
C PHE A 160 -2.97 18.30 -11.48
N ASP A 161 -4.08 17.62 -11.20
CA ASP A 161 -5.40 18.17 -11.48
C ASP A 161 -5.58 19.52 -10.78
N ASN A 162 -6.09 20.50 -11.52
CA ASN A 162 -6.25 21.89 -11.07
C ASN A 162 -4.93 22.66 -10.80
N MET A 163 -3.79 22.19 -11.29
CA MET A 163 -2.50 22.89 -11.21
C MET A 163 -2.02 23.41 -12.57
N GLN A 164 -1.43 24.60 -12.60
CA GLN A 164 -0.70 25.10 -13.78
C GLN A 164 0.68 24.43 -13.87
N LYS A 165 0.73 23.26 -14.51
CA LYS A 165 1.92 22.39 -14.49
C LYS A 165 3.04 22.74 -15.49
N ALA A 166 2.84 23.71 -16.37
CA ALA A 166 3.77 24.03 -17.45
C ALA A 166 5.18 24.38 -16.97
N MET A 167 5.29 25.09 -15.84
CA MET A 167 6.60 25.49 -15.29
C MET A 167 7.47 24.30 -14.86
N TYR A 168 6.85 23.19 -14.42
CA TYR A 168 7.58 22.00 -13.95
C TYR A 168 8.14 21.14 -15.09
N GLY A 169 7.84 21.49 -16.35
CA GLY A 169 8.51 20.92 -17.52
C GLY A 169 9.86 21.61 -17.85
N GLN A 170 10.17 22.72 -17.19
CA GLN A 170 11.45 23.42 -17.34
C GLN A 170 12.52 22.75 -16.48
N PHE A 171 13.74 22.67 -17.01
CA PHE A 171 14.85 21.98 -16.36
C PHE A 171 15.10 22.50 -14.94
N GLU A 172 15.12 23.82 -14.76
CA GLU A 172 15.40 24.50 -13.49
C GLU A 172 14.33 24.27 -12.42
N ASN A 173 13.11 23.93 -12.83
CA ASN A 173 11.97 23.66 -11.95
C ASN A 173 11.66 22.17 -11.84
N THR A 174 12.58 21.31 -12.27
CA THR A 174 12.43 19.86 -12.17
C THR A 174 12.33 19.47 -10.70
N PHE A 175 11.30 18.70 -10.36
CA PHE A 175 11.17 18.08 -9.06
C PHE A 175 10.81 16.60 -9.22
N MET A 176 11.17 15.82 -8.20
CA MET A 176 10.71 14.44 -8.06
C MET A 176 10.54 14.08 -6.59
N MET A 177 9.67 13.13 -6.31
CA MET A 177 9.56 12.49 -5.01
C MET A 177 9.27 11.00 -5.17
N TYR A 178 9.46 10.24 -4.10
CA TYR A 178 9.17 8.80 -4.10
C TYR A 178 7.93 8.50 -3.27
N LEU A 179 7.05 7.68 -3.82
CA LEU A 179 5.82 7.23 -3.19
C LEU A 179 5.83 5.71 -3.00
N PRO A 180 6.39 5.21 -1.88
CA PRO A 180 6.26 3.81 -1.49
C PRO A 180 4.85 3.50 -0.99
N ARG A 181 4.22 2.45 -1.55
CA ARG A 181 2.82 2.10 -1.24
C ARG A 181 2.62 0.60 -1.02
N LEU A 182 1.66 0.26 -0.17
CA LEU A 182 1.14 -1.09 0.05
C LEU A 182 -0.38 -1.04 0.21
N CYS A 183 -1.03 -2.13 0.66
CA CYS A 183 -2.44 -2.07 1.01
C CYS A 183 -2.62 -1.20 2.26
N GLU A 184 -3.61 -0.30 2.26
CA GLU A 184 -3.89 0.57 3.40
C GLU A 184 -4.61 -0.12 4.58
N HIS A 185 -5.00 -1.40 4.43
CA HIS A 185 -5.76 -2.17 5.44
C HIS A 185 -6.88 -1.33 6.09
N CYS A 186 -7.67 -0.64 5.25
CA CYS A 186 -8.60 0.43 5.63
C CYS A 186 -9.58 0.03 6.75
N LEU A 187 -10.08 1.02 7.50
CA LEU A 187 -11.22 0.83 8.41
C LEU A 187 -12.53 0.59 7.66
N ASN A 188 -12.75 1.28 6.54
CA ASN A 188 -13.88 1.09 5.62
C ASN A 188 -13.43 0.53 4.25
N PRO A 189 -13.00 -0.74 4.17
CA PRO A 189 -12.39 -1.30 2.97
C PRO A 189 -13.40 -1.55 1.84
N ALA A 190 -13.30 -0.78 0.76
CA ALA A 190 -14.14 -0.94 -0.43
C ALA A 190 -14.02 -2.35 -1.06
N CYS A 191 -12.86 -3.00 -0.93
CA CYS A 191 -12.67 -4.37 -1.41
C CYS A 191 -13.53 -5.41 -0.67
N VAL A 192 -13.76 -5.24 0.64
CA VAL A 192 -14.69 -6.09 1.40
C VAL A 192 -16.11 -5.89 0.90
N ALA A 193 -16.52 -4.63 0.72
CA ALA A 193 -17.87 -4.28 0.26
C ALA A 193 -18.18 -4.71 -1.18
N THR A 194 -17.17 -4.96 -1.99
CA THR A 194 -17.29 -5.29 -3.42
C THR A 194 -17.03 -6.76 -3.74
N CYS A 195 -16.73 -7.61 -2.74
CA CYS A 195 -16.55 -9.04 -2.93
C CYS A 195 -17.89 -9.80 -2.87
N PRO A 196 -18.41 -10.37 -3.98
CA PRO A 196 -19.72 -11.03 -3.97
C PRO A 196 -19.79 -12.26 -3.06
N SER A 197 -18.68 -12.98 -2.90
CA SER A 197 -18.63 -14.21 -2.09
C SER A 197 -18.35 -13.97 -0.62
N GLY A 198 -18.09 -12.72 -0.20
CA GLY A 198 -17.73 -12.41 1.19
C GLY A 198 -16.38 -13.00 1.63
N ALA A 199 -15.48 -13.33 0.69
CA ALA A 199 -14.18 -13.94 1.00
C ALA A 199 -13.15 -12.96 1.57
N ILE A 200 -13.42 -11.65 1.50
CA ILE A 200 -12.52 -10.62 2.02
C ILE A 200 -13.06 -10.15 3.36
N TYR A 201 -12.21 -10.12 4.38
CA TYR A 201 -12.58 -9.76 5.74
C TYR A 201 -11.47 -8.95 6.41
N LYS A 202 -11.84 -8.21 7.44
CA LYS A 202 -10.91 -7.50 8.33
C LYS A 202 -10.85 -8.29 9.64
N ARG A 203 -9.66 -8.73 10.03
CA ARG A 203 -9.40 -9.39 11.32
C ARG A 203 -9.78 -8.47 12.47
N GLU A 204 -10.33 -9.02 13.54
CA GLU A 204 -10.87 -8.25 14.66
C GLU A 204 -9.75 -7.80 15.60
N GLU A 205 -8.76 -8.67 15.79
CA GLU A 205 -7.64 -8.54 16.73
C GLU A 205 -6.59 -7.50 16.30
N ASP A 206 -6.34 -7.35 15.00
CA ASP A 206 -5.23 -6.52 14.48
C ASP A 206 -5.61 -5.64 13.27
N GLY A 207 -6.87 -5.70 12.83
CA GLY A 207 -7.36 -4.90 11.71
C GLY A 207 -6.79 -5.30 10.35
N ILE A 208 -6.05 -6.40 10.22
CA ILE A 208 -5.47 -6.82 8.94
C ILE A 208 -6.58 -7.33 8.01
N VAL A 209 -6.77 -6.63 6.88
CA VAL A 209 -7.65 -7.08 5.79
C VAL A 209 -7.02 -8.19 4.97
N LEU A 210 -7.67 -9.36 4.86
CA LEU A 210 -7.22 -10.54 4.14
C LEU A 210 -8.24 -11.01 3.09
N ILE A 211 -7.77 -11.82 2.13
CA ILE A 211 -8.60 -12.56 1.18
C ILE A 211 -8.46 -14.05 1.52
N ASP A 212 -9.53 -14.65 2.02
CA ASP A 212 -9.63 -16.09 2.27
C ASP A 212 -9.47 -16.85 0.94
N GLN A 213 -8.38 -17.60 0.80
CA GLN A 213 -8.07 -18.31 -0.45
C GLN A 213 -9.00 -19.50 -0.69
N ASP A 214 -9.57 -20.09 0.36
CA ASP A 214 -10.50 -21.22 0.24
C ASP A 214 -11.90 -20.73 -0.15
N LYS A 215 -12.33 -19.56 0.36
CA LYS A 215 -13.62 -18.95 0.01
C LYS A 215 -13.56 -18.08 -1.24
N CYS A 216 -12.39 -17.63 -1.68
CA CYS A 216 -12.26 -16.83 -2.88
C CYS A 216 -12.73 -17.65 -4.10
N ARG A 217 -13.63 -17.06 -4.88
CA ARG A 217 -14.21 -17.65 -6.10
C ARG A 217 -13.72 -16.99 -7.38
N GLY A 218 -12.69 -16.15 -7.30
CA GLY A 218 -12.11 -15.52 -8.49
C GLY A 218 -12.99 -14.48 -9.17
N TRP A 219 -14.01 -13.94 -8.48
CA TRP A 219 -14.95 -12.98 -9.08
C TRP A 219 -14.32 -11.65 -9.51
N ARG A 220 -13.08 -11.36 -9.12
CA ARG A 220 -12.25 -10.24 -9.62
C ARG A 220 -12.88 -8.83 -9.51
N MET A 221 -14.00 -8.68 -8.81
CA MET A 221 -14.67 -7.39 -8.57
C MET A 221 -13.92 -6.54 -7.54
N CYS A 222 -13.30 -7.18 -6.55
CA CYS A 222 -12.54 -6.49 -5.49
C CYS A 222 -11.31 -5.74 -6.01
N ILE A 223 -10.76 -6.13 -7.17
CA ILE A 223 -9.63 -5.47 -7.83
C ILE A 223 -10.03 -4.05 -8.24
N THR A 224 -11.15 -3.92 -8.95
CA THR A 224 -11.74 -2.62 -9.29
C THR A 224 -12.13 -1.86 -8.03
N GLY A 225 -12.76 -2.54 -7.05
CA GLY A 225 -13.30 -1.91 -5.85
C GLY A 225 -12.24 -1.23 -4.99
N CYS A 226 -11.01 -1.75 -4.97
CA CYS A 226 -9.88 -1.11 -4.31
C CYS A 226 -9.47 0.17 -5.08
N PRO A 227 -9.61 1.38 -4.50
CA PRO A 227 -9.18 2.60 -5.18
C PRO A 227 -7.65 2.65 -5.33
N TYR A 228 -6.91 2.01 -4.42
CA TYR A 228 -5.45 1.93 -4.45
C TYR A 228 -4.87 0.86 -5.40
N LYS A 229 -5.74 0.05 -6.02
CA LYS A 229 -5.35 -1.09 -6.88
C LYS A 229 -4.34 -2.05 -6.24
N LYS A 230 -4.49 -2.29 -4.93
CA LYS A 230 -3.62 -3.15 -4.10
C LYS A 230 -4.09 -4.59 -3.94
N ILE A 231 -5.00 -5.01 -4.82
CA ILE A 231 -5.41 -6.40 -4.97
C ILE A 231 -5.04 -6.82 -6.39
N TYR A 232 -4.35 -7.95 -6.50
CA TYR A 232 -3.84 -8.49 -7.74
C TYR A 232 -4.52 -9.83 -8.01
N PHE A 233 -4.73 -10.15 -9.28
CA PHE A 233 -5.31 -11.43 -9.66
C PHE A 233 -4.19 -12.43 -9.90
N ASN A 234 -4.16 -13.52 -9.15
CA ASN A 234 -3.29 -14.63 -9.48
C ASN A 234 -3.86 -15.31 -10.73
N TRP A 235 -3.25 -15.04 -11.88
CA TRP A 235 -3.74 -15.52 -13.18
C TRP A 235 -3.64 -17.05 -13.32
N LYS A 236 -2.80 -17.70 -12.52
CA LYS A 236 -2.63 -19.15 -12.50
C LYS A 236 -3.65 -19.85 -11.58
N SER A 237 -3.79 -19.37 -10.34
CA SER A 237 -4.71 -19.99 -9.36
C SER A 237 -6.18 -19.58 -9.56
N GLY A 238 -6.42 -18.50 -10.32
CA GLY A 238 -7.75 -17.95 -10.54
C GLY A 238 -8.32 -17.20 -9.33
N LYS A 239 -7.48 -16.85 -8.35
CA LYS A 239 -7.89 -16.16 -7.11
C LYS A 239 -7.16 -14.85 -6.93
N SER A 240 -7.79 -13.89 -6.27
CA SER A 240 -7.13 -12.63 -5.94
C SER A 240 -6.27 -12.76 -4.68
N GLU A 241 -5.12 -12.11 -4.71
CA GLU A 241 -4.20 -12.00 -3.58
C GLU A 241 -3.83 -10.52 -3.34
N LYS A 242 -3.38 -10.19 -2.14
CA LYS A 242 -3.02 -8.83 -1.74
C LYS A 242 -1.96 -8.86 -0.65
N CYS A 243 -1.38 -7.69 -0.34
CA CYS A 243 -0.58 -7.50 0.86
C CYS A 243 -1.32 -8.06 2.09
N ILE A 244 -0.66 -8.95 2.83
CA ILE A 244 -1.19 -9.61 4.03
C ILE A 244 -0.69 -8.94 5.32
N PHE A 245 -0.11 -7.74 5.21
CA PHE A 245 0.57 -7.00 6.28
C PHE A 245 1.61 -7.84 7.06
N CYS A 246 2.15 -8.88 6.43
CA CYS A 246 2.98 -9.89 7.10
C CYS A 246 2.34 -10.40 8.40
N TYR A 247 1.04 -10.70 8.43
CA TYR A 247 0.35 -11.14 9.65
C TYR A 247 1.09 -12.26 10.41
N PRO A 248 1.77 -13.25 9.79
CA PRO A 248 2.51 -14.25 10.56
C PRO A 248 3.66 -13.65 11.42
N ARG A 249 4.20 -12.51 11.01
CA ARG A 249 5.21 -11.75 11.76
C ARG A 249 4.56 -10.85 12.82
N ILE A 250 3.49 -10.14 12.44
CA ILE A 250 2.74 -9.26 13.34
C ILE A 250 2.15 -10.02 14.53
N GLU A 251 1.64 -11.24 14.30
CA GLU A 251 1.12 -12.13 15.35
C GLU A 251 2.16 -12.46 16.43
N SER A 252 3.46 -12.34 16.11
CA SER A 252 4.58 -12.54 17.04
C SER A 252 5.23 -11.23 17.48
N GLY A 253 4.59 -10.08 17.27
CA GLY A 253 5.13 -8.76 17.62
C GLY A 253 6.30 -8.30 16.74
N MET A 254 6.60 -8.99 15.64
CA MET A 254 7.66 -8.59 14.72
C MET A 254 7.16 -7.56 13.71
N PRO A 255 8.03 -6.65 13.22
CA PRO A 255 7.66 -5.74 12.14
C PRO A 255 7.33 -6.47 10.83
N THR A 256 6.60 -5.80 9.95
CA THR A 256 6.45 -6.27 8.56
C THR A 256 7.82 -6.33 7.86
N VAL A 257 7.96 -7.23 6.89
CA VAL A 257 9.20 -7.35 6.09
C VAL A 257 9.59 -6.01 5.47
N CYS A 258 8.65 -5.30 4.83
CA CYS A 258 8.93 -4.02 4.19
C CYS A 258 9.31 -2.91 5.18
N SER A 259 8.87 -2.99 6.44
CA SER A 259 9.26 -2.06 7.51
C SER A 259 10.65 -2.37 8.04
N GLU A 260 10.91 -3.62 8.43
CA GLU A 260 12.20 -4.05 8.99
C GLU A 260 13.36 -3.83 8.01
N THR A 261 13.13 -4.11 6.72
CA THR A 261 14.17 -3.99 5.68
C THR A 261 14.20 -2.59 5.05
N CYS A 262 13.57 -1.59 5.66
CA CYS A 262 13.55 -0.24 5.12
C CYS A 262 14.89 0.48 5.32
N VAL A 263 15.72 0.50 4.28
CA VAL A 263 17.05 1.14 4.30
C VAL A 263 17.00 2.62 4.66
N GLY A 264 16.04 3.37 4.13
CA GLY A 264 15.84 4.80 4.46
C GLY A 264 15.29 5.05 5.87
N ARG A 265 14.93 4.00 6.61
CA ARG A 265 14.36 4.07 7.97
C ARG A 265 13.18 5.05 8.04
N ILE A 266 12.25 4.90 7.10
CA ILE A 266 11.10 5.81 6.93
C ILE A 266 9.81 5.26 7.52
N ARG A 267 9.76 3.96 7.80
CA ARG A 267 8.52 3.23 8.12
C ARG A 267 8.41 3.03 9.62
N TYR A 268 7.30 3.49 10.18
CA TYR A 268 6.96 3.35 11.59
C TYR A 268 5.70 2.51 11.69
N LEU A 269 5.68 1.57 12.63
CA LEU A 269 4.53 0.71 12.93
C LEU A 269 4.07 1.01 14.35
N GLY A 270 2.76 1.04 14.55
CA GLY A 270 2.21 1.34 15.86
C GLY A 270 0.74 1.01 15.98
N VAL A 271 0.30 0.66 17.18
CA VAL A 271 -1.11 0.39 17.48
C VAL A 271 -1.92 1.69 17.46
N LEU A 272 -3.07 1.65 16.81
CA LEU A 272 -4.14 2.64 16.88
C LEU A 272 -5.38 1.97 17.47
N LEU A 273 -5.93 2.57 18.51
CA LEU A 273 -7.27 2.24 19.01
C LEU A 273 -8.29 3.07 18.23
N TYR A 274 -9.37 2.44 17.79
CA TYR A 274 -10.41 3.13 17.02
C TYR A 274 -11.82 2.67 17.42
N ASP A 275 -12.79 3.57 17.36
CA ASP A 275 -14.20 3.24 17.52
C ASP A 275 -14.79 2.70 16.22
N ALA A 276 -15.07 1.40 16.18
CA ALA A 276 -15.64 0.74 15.03
C ALA A 276 -17.07 1.23 14.71
N ASP A 277 -17.84 1.68 15.70
CA ASP A 277 -19.21 2.18 15.50
C ASP A 277 -19.21 3.52 14.76
N ALA A 278 -18.12 4.29 14.83
CA ALA A 278 -17.98 5.61 14.22
C ALA A 278 -17.55 5.59 12.74
N ILE A 279 -17.14 4.43 12.21
CA ILE A 279 -16.55 4.30 10.86
C ILE A 279 -17.48 4.80 9.76
N GLU A 280 -18.75 4.41 9.78
CA GLU A 280 -19.71 4.78 8.72
C GLU A 280 -20.02 6.27 8.73
N ASN A 281 -20.22 6.85 9.93
CA ASN A 281 -20.43 8.28 10.11
C ASN A 281 -19.23 9.09 9.62
N ALA A 282 -18.01 8.69 9.98
CA ALA A 282 -16.79 9.37 9.54
C ALA A 282 -16.60 9.28 8.02
N ALA A 283 -16.76 8.09 7.44
CA ALA A 283 -16.56 7.86 6.01
C ALA A 283 -17.67 8.48 5.14
N SER A 284 -18.84 8.80 5.71
CA SER A 284 -19.98 9.40 5.03
C SER A 284 -20.13 10.90 5.25
N THR A 285 -19.10 11.56 5.81
CA THR A 285 -19.06 13.02 5.89
C THR A 285 -19.29 13.67 4.52
N GLU A 286 -19.96 14.81 4.50
CA GLU A 286 -20.42 15.42 3.25
C GLU A 286 -19.29 15.95 2.38
N ASN A 287 -18.36 16.68 2.99
CA ASN A 287 -17.21 17.24 2.31
C ASN A 287 -16.02 16.30 2.43
N GLU A 288 -15.49 15.84 1.30
CA GLU A 288 -14.33 14.95 1.27
C GLU A 288 -13.08 15.56 1.92
N LYS A 289 -12.96 16.89 1.97
CA LYS A 289 -11.86 17.57 2.67
C LYS A 289 -11.89 17.39 4.19
N ASP A 290 -13.03 16.98 4.75
CA ASP A 290 -13.17 16.71 6.19
C ASP A 290 -12.78 15.27 6.53
N LEU A 291 -12.67 14.35 5.56
CA LEU A 291 -12.42 12.92 5.79
C LEU A 291 -11.16 12.67 6.64
N TYR A 292 -10.11 13.46 6.43
CA TYR A 292 -8.89 13.37 7.23
C TYR A 292 -9.16 13.60 8.72
N GLN A 293 -9.78 14.73 9.06
CA GLN A 293 -10.10 15.03 10.45
C GLN A 293 -11.11 14.03 11.01
N ARG A 294 -12.14 13.66 10.24
CA ARG A 294 -13.13 12.67 10.65
C ARG A 294 -12.52 11.30 10.93
N GLN A 295 -11.45 10.92 10.23
CA GLN A 295 -10.72 9.70 10.54
C GLN A 295 -9.88 9.84 11.83
N LEU A 296 -9.25 11.00 12.06
CA LEU A 296 -8.57 11.26 13.34
C LEU A 296 -9.54 11.18 14.52
N ASP A 297 -10.77 11.70 14.35
CA ASP A 297 -11.80 11.66 15.39
C ASP A 297 -12.31 10.23 15.69
N VAL A 298 -12.05 9.27 14.78
CA VAL A 298 -12.33 7.84 15.01
C VAL A 298 -11.22 7.18 15.84
N PHE A 299 -10.01 7.74 15.85
CA PHE A 299 -8.93 7.27 16.71
C PHE A 299 -9.13 7.76 18.13
N LEU A 300 -8.76 6.90 19.08
CA LEU A 300 -8.98 7.12 20.50
C LEU A 300 -7.66 7.38 21.21
N ASP A 301 -7.66 8.27 22.20
CA ASP A 301 -6.49 8.52 23.04
C ASP A 301 -6.19 7.27 23.88
N PRO A 302 -5.05 6.58 23.66
CA PRO A 302 -4.74 5.37 24.39
C PRO A 302 -4.34 5.62 25.86
N ASN A 303 -4.18 6.88 26.28
CA ASN A 303 -3.87 7.24 27.67
C ASN A 303 -5.12 7.62 28.48
N ASP A 304 -6.28 7.79 27.84
CA ASP A 304 -7.53 8.08 28.55
C ASP A 304 -7.98 6.82 29.33
N PRO A 305 -8.09 6.88 30.67
CA PRO A 305 -8.54 5.75 31.49
C PRO A 305 -9.88 5.15 31.04
N LYS A 306 -10.79 5.97 30.49
CA LYS A 306 -12.09 5.49 29.98
C LYS A 306 -11.93 4.69 28.70
N VAL A 307 -11.01 5.09 27.82
CA VAL A 307 -10.67 4.35 26.60
C VAL A 307 -10.02 3.02 26.97
N ILE A 308 -9.11 3.00 27.95
CA ILE A 308 -8.46 1.78 28.44
C ILE A 308 -9.49 0.80 29.03
N GLU A 309 -10.37 1.27 29.92
CA GLU A 309 -11.43 0.45 30.52
C GLU A 309 -12.36 -0.13 29.45
N GLN A 310 -12.80 0.69 28.50
CA GLN A 310 -13.67 0.24 27.43
C GLN A 310 -12.94 -0.72 26.47
N ALA A 311 -11.65 -0.51 26.18
CA ALA A 311 -10.87 -1.39 25.32
C ALA A 311 -10.72 -2.79 25.93
N LEU A 312 -10.46 -2.86 27.25
CA LEU A 312 -10.43 -4.12 27.98
C LEU A 312 -11.79 -4.83 27.95
N LYS A 313 -12.88 -4.07 28.13
CA LYS A 313 -14.25 -4.59 28.05
C LYS A 313 -14.60 -5.14 26.67
N ASP A 314 -14.12 -4.50 25.60
CA ASP A 314 -14.31 -4.94 24.21
C ASP A 314 -13.34 -6.05 23.78
N GLY A 315 -12.45 -6.50 24.68
CA GLY A 315 -11.57 -7.65 24.48
C GLY A 315 -10.22 -7.34 23.85
N VAL A 316 -9.80 -6.07 23.80
CA VAL A 316 -8.44 -5.70 23.36
C VAL A 316 -7.43 -6.17 24.42
N PRO A 317 -6.41 -6.98 24.05
CA PRO A 317 -5.44 -7.49 25.02
C PRO A 317 -4.67 -6.36 25.71
N GLN A 318 -4.39 -6.51 27.01
CA GLN A 318 -3.64 -5.53 27.81
C GLN A 318 -2.31 -5.12 27.15
N GLY A 319 -1.54 -6.07 26.62
CA GLY A 319 -0.27 -5.77 25.94
C GLY A 319 -0.43 -4.95 24.65
N VAL A 320 -1.60 -5.01 23.98
CA VAL A 320 -1.92 -4.17 22.82
C VAL A 320 -2.27 -2.75 23.26
N ILE A 321 -3.00 -2.60 24.37
CA ILE A 321 -3.31 -1.29 24.97
C ILE A 321 -2.02 -0.61 25.41
N GLU A 322 -1.12 -1.33 26.10
CA GLU A 322 0.18 -0.81 26.54
C GLU A 322 1.10 -0.41 25.37
N ALA A 323 0.94 -1.03 24.20
CA ALA A 323 1.70 -0.69 23.00
C ALA A 323 1.17 0.56 22.26
N ALA A 324 -0.06 0.99 22.51
CA ALA A 324 -0.69 2.10 21.79
C ALA A 324 -0.11 3.50 22.15
N PRO A 325 0.21 3.83 23.41
CA PRO A 325 0.82 5.11 23.78
C PRO A 325 2.18 5.37 23.11
N ALA A 326 2.96 4.33 22.79
CA ALA A 326 4.26 4.46 22.11
C ALA A 326 4.18 5.10 20.71
N VAL A 327 2.96 5.37 20.23
CA VAL A 327 2.61 5.81 18.88
C VAL A 327 1.84 7.14 18.93
N ALA A 328 1.34 7.57 20.09
CA ALA A 328 0.53 8.79 20.24
C ALA A 328 1.25 10.07 19.79
N GLY A 329 2.59 10.10 19.87
CA GLY A 329 3.41 11.20 19.32
C GLY A 329 3.28 11.39 17.80
N LEU A 330 2.86 10.35 17.04
CA LEU A 330 2.64 10.45 15.59
C LEU A 330 1.33 11.16 15.22
N GLN A 331 0.37 11.28 16.15
CA GLN A 331 -0.93 11.90 15.88
C GLN A 331 -0.89 13.44 15.89
N ASN A 332 0.09 14.04 16.57
CA ASN A 332 0.16 15.49 16.80
C ASN A 332 1.17 16.24 15.90
N GLY A 333 1.88 15.56 15.00
CA GLY A 333 2.90 16.19 14.15
C GLY A 333 4.19 16.57 14.88
N ASP A 334 4.28 16.29 16.18
CA ASP A 334 5.51 16.38 16.95
C ASP A 334 6.43 15.22 16.57
N GLY A 335 7.71 15.51 16.33
CA GLY A 335 8.71 14.49 16.01
C GLY A 335 8.76 13.38 17.07
N LEU A 336 9.29 12.20 16.69
CA LEU A 336 9.45 11.06 17.61
C LEU A 336 10.16 11.47 18.91
N GLU A 337 9.43 11.64 20.00
CA GLU A 337 9.96 11.42 21.33
C GLU A 337 9.65 9.97 21.73
N ALA A 338 10.69 9.14 21.80
CA ALA A 338 10.57 7.78 22.28
C ALA A 338 10.25 7.82 23.78
N GLY A 339 8.99 7.60 24.14
CA GLY A 339 8.57 7.47 25.53
C GLY A 339 9.23 6.24 26.20
N PRO A 340 9.60 6.33 27.49
CA PRO A 340 10.32 5.28 28.20
C PRO A 340 9.33 4.25 28.76
N ALA A 341 8.79 3.37 27.93
CA ALA A 341 8.08 2.19 28.40
C ALA A 341 8.02 1.11 27.33
N ALA A 342 9.13 0.39 27.16
CA ALA A 342 9.10 -0.90 26.49
C ALA A 342 9.72 -1.93 27.43
N ALA A 343 8.93 -2.93 27.79
CA ALA A 343 9.33 -4.10 28.58
C ALA A 343 10.61 -4.76 28.00
N PRO A 344 11.37 -5.54 28.81
CA PRO A 344 12.81 -5.77 28.62
C PRO A 344 13.24 -6.51 27.33
N GLY A 345 12.31 -6.94 26.47
CA GLY A 345 12.59 -7.59 25.18
C GLY A 345 12.80 -6.65 23.99
N ILE A 346 12.53 -5.34 24.12
CA ILE A 346 12.60 -4.35 23.02
C ILE A 346 13.83 -3.42 23.16
N SER A 347 14.74 -3.70 24.10
CA SER A 347 15.87 -2.82 24.46
C SER A 347 16.92 -2.62 23.35
N HIS A 348 17.03 -3.52 22.37
CA HIS A 348 18.03 -3.40 21.31
C HIS A 348 17.66 -2.38 20.21
N LEU A 349 16.38 -2.01 20.06
CA LEU A 349 15.96 -1.00 19.08
C LEU A 349 16.04 0.43 19.65
N ALA A 350 15.81 0.60 20.96
CA ALA A 350 15.84 1.91 21.61
C ALA A 350 17.25 2.54 21.63
N ASN A 351 18.30 1.74 21.82
CA ASN A 351 19.68 2.26 21.86
C ASN A 351 20.19 2.79 20.51
N GLY A 352 19.60 2.36 19.39
CA GLY A 352 19.92 2.87 18.05
C GLY A 352 19.26 4.23 17.72
N LEU A 353 18.22 4.61 18.45
CA LEU A 353 17.48 5.88 18.26
C LEU A 353 18.16 7.05 18.99
N VAL A 354 18.71 6.82 20.18
CA VAL A 354 19.39 7.85 20.98
C VAL A 354 20.63 8.41 20.26
N ARG A 355 21.36 7.58 19.50
CA ARG A 355 22.53 8.06 18.72
C ARG A 355 22.18 8.85 17.47
N ALA A 356 20.99 8.67 16.89
CA ALA A 356 20.58 9.40 15.69
C ALA A 356 20.11 10.84 16.01
N ALA A 357 19.45 11.03 17.15
CA ALA A 357 19.02 12.35 17.62
C ALA A 357 20.22 13.27 17.96
N ALA A 358 21.29 12.72 18.52
CA ALA A 358 22.50 13.48 18.84
C ALA A 358 23.24 14.01 17.60
N VAL A 359 23.15 13.31 16.46
CA VAL A 359 23.78 13.75 15.20
C VAL A 359 22.96 14.88 14.56
N ALA A 360 21.62 14.79 14.59
CA ALA A 360 20.74 15.81 14.05
C ALA A 360 20.86 17.17 14.78
N ASP A 361 21.04 17.16 16.10
CA ASP A 361 21.20 18.39 16.88
C ASP A 361 22.59 19.05 16.65
N SER A 362 23.60 18.26 16.28
CA SER A 362 24.93 18.77 15.93
C SER A 362 24.98 19.50 14.58
N VAL A 363 24.10 19.12 13.64
CA VAL A 363 24.01 19.74 12.30
C VAL A 363 23.23 21.06 12.36
N ARG A 364 22.18 21.14 13.20
CA ARG A 364 21.42 22.39 13.40
C ARG A 364 22.26 23.54 13.97
N ARG A 365 23.26 23.26 14.81
CA ARG A 365 24.10 24.31 15.44
C ARG A 365 25.23 24.83 14.56
N ARG A 366 25.46 24.29 13.36
CA ARG A 366 26.55 24.72 12.46
C ARG A 366 26.10 25.57 11.26
N CYS A 367 24.80 25.81 11.10
CA CYS A 367 24.26 26.60 9.99
C CYS A 367 23.35 27.76 10.44
N GLY A 368 23.54 28.25 11.68
CA GLY A 368 22.91 29.46 12.21
C GLY A 368 23.92 30.59 12.34
#